data_AF-A0A8T5N1Y9-F1
#
_entry.id   AF-A0A8T5N1Y9-F1
#
_cell.length_a   1.000
_cell.length_b   1.000
_cell.length_c   1.000
_cell.angle_alpha   90.00
_cell.angle_beta   90.00
_cell.angle_gamma   90.00
#
_symmetry.space_group_name_H-M   'P 1'
#
loop_
_entity.id
_entity.type
_entity.pdbx_description
1 polymer ?
#
loop_
_entity_poly.entity_id
_entity_poly.type
_entity_poly.pdbx_seq_one_letter_code
_entity_poly.pdbx_strand_id
1 'polypeptide(L)' 'DESIDGGSIIIQRAVDVKDDDTVETLASRVLEEEHKILPEAVQLFAEKRLRIEGKKVKVLPKR' A
#
# COMPACT_ATOMS: atom_id res chain seq x y z
N ASP A 1 14.92 7.14 -7.30
CA ASP A 1 14.12 8.22 -7.90
C ASP A 1 13.79 9.12 -6.73
N GLU A 2 14.27 10.36 -6.74
CA GLU A 2 14.07 11.32 -5.63
C GLU A 2 12.77 12.11 -5.82
N SER A 3 11.94 11.72 -6.79
CA SER A 3 10.59 12.24 -6.93
C SER A 3 9.73 11.89 -5.72
N ILE A 4 8.93 12.87 -5.30
CA ILE A 4 7.80 12.63 -4.41
C ILE A 4 6.92 11.56 -5.08
N ASP A 5 6.56 10.52 -4.33
CA ASP A 5 5.81 9.34 -4.79
C ASP A 5 6.55 8.42 -5.80
N GLY A 6 7.88 8.55 -5.94
CA GLY A 6 8.71 7.69 -6.80
C GLY A 6 9.21 6.38 -6.17
N GLY A 7 8.84 6.11 -4.93
CA GLY A 7 9.27 4.94 -4.15
C GLY A 7 8.77 3.60 -4.72
N SER A 8 9.46 2.51 -4.38
CA SER A 8 8.99 1.17 -4.76
C SER A 8 7.80 0.74 -3.91
N ILE A 9 6.75 0.25 -4.56
CA ILE A 9 5.49 -0.17 -3.93
C ILE A 9 5.73 -1.41 -3.04
N ILE A 10 5.26 -1.35 -1.77
CA ILE A 10 5.31 -2.46 -0.81
C ILE A 10 4.02 -3.30 -0.86
N ILE A 11 2.86 -2.69 -0.64
CA ILE A 11 1.52 -3.30 -0.69
C ILE A 11 0.55 -2.31 -1.35
N GLN A 12 -0.47 -2.82 -2.03
CA GLN A 12 -1.63 -2.06 -2.51
C GLN A 12 -2.93 -2.82 -2.20
N ARG A 13 -4.04 -2.07 -2.16
CA ARG A 13 -5.40 -2.60 -2.19
C ARG A 13 -6.18 -1.86 -3.25
N ALA A 14 -7.06 -2.60 -3.91
CA ALA A 14 -8.05 -2.01 -4.79
C ALA A 14 -9.31 -1.70 -3.98
N VAL A 15 -9.99 -0.61 -4.33
CA VAL A 15 -11.35 -0.32 -3.89
C VAL A 15 -12.23 -0.28 -5.13
N ASP A 16 -13.45 -0.78 -5.02
CA ASP A 16 -14.43 -0.67 -6.10
C ASP A 16 -14.82 0.80 -6.29
N VAL A 17 -15.19 1.19 -7.52
CA VAL A 17 -15.87 2.46 -7.79
C VAL A 17 -17.30 2.13 -8.15
N LYS A 18 -18.25 2.80 -7.51
CA LYS A 18 -19.69 2.63 -7.70
C LYS A 18 -20.26 3.78 -8.53
N ASP A 19 -21.35 3.52 -9.24
CA ASP A 19 -21.99 4.50 -10.13
C ASP A 19 -22.48 5.75 -9.38
N ASP A 20 -22.81 5.62 -8.11
CA ASP A 20 -23.33 6.67 -7.24
C ASP A 20 -22.25 7.35 -6.36
N ASP A 21 -20.98 7.06 -6.61
CA ASP A 21 -19.89 7.63 -5.81
C ASP A 21 -19.75 9.15 -6.01
N THR A 22 -19.69 9.85 -4.89
CA THR A 22 -19.08 11.18 -4.82
C THR A 22 -17.59 11.05 -4.48
N VAL A 23 -16.84 12.13 -4.71
CA VAL A 23 -15.41 12.23 -4.33
C VAL A 23 -15.22 11.87 -2.85
N GLU A 24 -16.11 12.34 -1.99
CA GLU A 24 -16.07 12.10 -0.54
C GLU A 24 -16.31 10.62 -0.19
N THR A 25 -17.30 9.98 -0.83
CA THR A 25 -17.62 8.57 -0.57
C THR A 25 -16.54 7.61 -1.10
N LEU A 26 -15.91 7.94 -2.23
CA LEU A 26 -14.77 7.18 -2.75
C LEU A 26 -13.52 7.37 -1.86
N ALA A 27 -13.20 8.62 -1.50
CA ALA A 27 -12.08 8.93 -0.63
C ALA A 27 -12.22 8.25 0.74
N SER A 28 -13.43 8.19 1.29
CA SER A 28 -13.69 7.49 2.56
C SER A 28 -13.38 6.00 2.47
N ARG A 29 -13.74 5.33 1.36
CA ARG A 29 -13.38 3.92 1.14
C ARG A 29 -11.88 3.70 0.92
N VAL A 30 -11.21 4.60 0.21
CA VAL A 30 -9.74 4.56 0.09
C VAL A 30 -9.10 4.66 1.47
N LEU A 31 -9.54 5.63 2.29
CA LEU A 31 -9.01 5.85 3.64
C LEU A 31 -9.21 4.64 4.56
N GLU A 32 -10.34 3.95 4.46
CA GLU A 32 -10.58 2.71 5.20
C GLU A 32 -9.56 1.61 4.84
N GLU A 33 -9.21 1.45 3.56
CA GLU A 33 -8.18 0.49 3.13
C GLU A 33 -6.77 0.95 3.51
N GLU A 34 -6.48 2.25 3.44
CA GLU A 34 -5.20 2.82 3.91
C GLU A 34 -4.94 2.51 5.39
N HIS A 35 -5.95 2.70 6.25
CA HIS A 35 -5.87 2.36 7.68
C HIS A 35 -5.61 0.87 7.93
N LYS A 36 -5.95 -0.02 7.00
CA LYS A 36 -5.67 -1.46 7.11
C LYS A 36 -4.26 -1.80 6.63
N ILE A 37 -3.84 -1.27 5.48
CA ILE A 37 -2.59 -1.72 4.83
C ILE A 37 -1.35 -0.96 5.26
N LEU A 38 -1.48 0.28 5.73
CA LEU A 38 -0.33 1.02 6.24
C LEU A 38 0.32 0.31 7.45
N PRO A 39 -0.44 -0.14 8.47
CA PRO A 39 0.12 -0.96 9.54
C PRO A 39 0.73 -2.29 9.05
N GLU A 40 0.13 -2.95 8.05
CA GLU A 40 0.67 -4.18 7.46
C GLU A 40 2.04 -3.95 6.80
N ALA A 41 2.17 -2.86 6.03
CA ALA A 41 3.44 -2.48 5.41
C ALA A 41 4.52 -2.17 6.47
N VAL A 42 4.15 -1.46 7.54
CA VAL A 42 5.03 -1.18 8.68
C VAL A 42 5.46 -2.48 9.38
N GLN A 43 4.55 -3.44 9.54
CA GLN A 43 4.87 -4.74 10.12
C GLN A 43 5.87 -5.51 9.25
N LEU A 44 5.67 -5.58 7.93
CA LEU A 44 6.63 -6.23 7.03
C LEU A 44 8.03 -5.60 7.10
N PHE A 45 8.08 -4.27 7.23
CA PHE A 45 9.32 -3.53 7.43
C PHE A 45 9.98 -3.88 8.77
N ALA A 46 9.22 -3.84 9.87
CA ALA A 46 9.70 -4.16 11.21
C ALA A 46 10.20 -5.62 11.33
N GLU A 47 9.54 -6.55 10.64
CA GLU A 47 9.93 -7.96 10.55
C GLU A 47 11.17 -8.20 9.63
N LYS A 48 11.71 -7.15 8.99
CA LYS A 48 12.80 -7.23 8.01
C LYS A 48 12.49 -8.17 6.84
N ARG A 49 11.23 -8.16 6.39
CA ARG A 49 10.72 -9.04 5.33
C ARG A 49 10.62 -8.36 3.97
N LEU A 50 11.15 -7.16 3.81
CA LEU A 50 11.13 -6.42 2.55
C LEU A 50 12.51 -6.45 1.90
N ARG A 51 12.56 -6.90 0.65
CA ARG A 51 13.77 -6.83 -0.20
C ARG A 51 13.47 -6.03 -1.45
N ILE A 52 14.22 -4.95 -1.68
CA ILE A 52 14.10 -4.15 -2.90
C ILE A 52 14.97 -4.78 -3.99
N GLU A 53 14.39 -5.01 -5.17
CA GLU A 53 15.06 -5.49 -6.37
C GLU A 53 14.70 -4.58 -7.55
N GLY A 54 15.62 -3.67 -7.90
CA GLY A 54 15.34 -2.61 -8.87
C GLY A 54 14.23 -1.68 -8.38
N LYS A 55 13.12 -1.59 -9.13
CA LYS A 55 11.91 -0.81 -8.76
C LYS A 55 10.79 -1.65 -8.10
N LYS A 56 11.06 -2.90 -7.72
CA LYS A 56 10.08 -3.80 -7.12
C LYS A 56 10.47 -4.18 -5.70
N VAL A 57 9.48 -4.33 -4.83
CA VAL A 57 9.66 -4.90 -3.49
C VAL A 57 9.21 -6.35 -3.49
N LYS A 58 10.04 -7.25 -2.97
CA LYS A 58 9.68 -8.64 -2.67
C LYS A 58 9.42 -8.79 -1.18
N VAL A 59 8.31 -9.45 -0.84
CA VAL A 59 7.98 -9.84 0.52
C VAL A 59 8.55 -11.23 0.79
N LEU A 60 9.44 -11.35 1.77
CA LEU A 60 10.06 -12.60 2.18
C LEU A 60 9.11 -13.42 3.07
N PRO A 61 9.23 -14.76 3.07
CA PRO A 61 8.46 -15.61 3.97
C PRO A 61 8.72 -15.26 5.44
N LYS A 62 7.73 -15.54 6.31
CA LYS A 62 7.96 -15.48 7.76
C LYS A 62 8.98 -16.55 8.15
N ARG A 63 9.84 -16.22 9.11
CA ARG A 63 10.80 -17.17 9.69
C ARG A 63 10.09 -18.22 10.53
#